data_AF-A0A067DRB1-F1
#
_entry.id   AF-A0A067DRB1-F1
#
_cell.length_a   1.000
_cell.length_b   1.000
_cell.length_c   1.000
_cell.angle_alpha   90.00
_cell.angle_beta   90.00
_cell.angle_gamma   90.00
#
_symmetry.space_group_name_H-M   'P 1'
#
loop_
_entity.id
_entity.type
_entity.pdbx_description
1 polymer ?
#
loop_
_entity_poly.entity_id
_entity_poly.type
_entity_poly.pdbx_seq_one_letter_code
_entity_poly.pdbx_strand_id
1 'polypeptide(L)'
;MLKECRGFKLPVSHVIHTVGPVFNFHCNPEDILRSAYKNCLSVGKANNIQYIAFPAISCGVSQYPPDEAATIAISTVKEFANDFKEVHFILFTDDIYNVWLKKAKELLQG
;
A
#
# COMPACT_ATOMS: atom_id res chain seq x y z
N MET A 1 6.47 -4.54 -12.39
CA MET A 1 7.36 -5.62 -11.92
C MET A 1 7.18 -5.77 -10.41
N LEU A 2 6.91 -6.98 -9.92
CA LEU A 2 6.84 -7.29 -8.48
C LEU A 2 8.04 -8.18 -8.13
N LYS A 3 8.79 -7.85 -7.08
CA LYS A 3 9.95 -8.65 -6.66
C LYS A 3 10.08 -8.66 -5.15
N GLU A 4 10.10 -9.85 -4.56
CA GLU A 4 10.40 -10.04 -3.15
C GLU A 4 11.90 -10.34 -2.95
N CYS A 5 12.52 -9.76 -1.93
CA CYS A 5 13.92 -9.95 -1.57
C CYS A 5 14.07 -9.97 -0.04
N ARG A 6 15.19 -10.48 0.48
CA ARG A 6 15.54 -10.36 1.91
C ARG A 6 15.80 -8.90 2.28
N GLY A 7 15.52 -8.53 3.54
CA GLY A 7 15.76 -7.17 4.05
C GLY A 7 17.24 -6.79 4.28
N PHE A 8 18.15 -7.76 4.27
CA PHE A 8 19.58 -7.55 4.53
C PHE A 8 19.87 -6.76 5.82
N LYS A 9 20.34 -5.50 5.71
CA LYS A 9 20.69 -4.65 6.85
C LYS A 9 19.48 -3.96 7.49
N LEU A 10 18.30 -4.07 6.88
CA LEU A 10 17.07 -3.52 7.44
C LEU A 10 16.52 -4.46 8.52
N PRO A 11 15.86 -3.93 9.56
CA PRO A 11 15.24 -4.73 10.61
C PRO A 11 13.91 -5.36 10.13
N VAL A 12 13.89 -5.94 8.93
CA VAL A 12 12.73 -6.61 8.33
C VAL A 12 13.18 -7.91 7.67
N SER A 13 12.31 -8.92 7.67
CA SER A 13 12.62 -10.21 7.04
C SER A 13 12.63 -10.11 5.51
N HIS A 14 11.67 -9.38 4.94
CA HIS A 14 11.46 -9.28 3.51
C HIS A 14 11.21 -7.83 3.07
N VAL A 15 11.55 -7.53 1.83
CA VAL A 15 11.20 -6.31 1.11
C VAL A 15 10.49 -6.72 -0.18
N ILE A 16 9.27 -6.23 -0.36
CA ILE A 16 8.50 -6.43 -1.58
C ILE A 16 8.58 -5.15 -2.41
N HIS A 17 9.29 -5.23 -3.53
CA HIS A 17 9.35 -4.17 -4.53
C HIS A 17 8.14 -4.26 -5.45
N THR A 18 7.41 -3.15 -5.57
CA THR A 18 6.31 -3.00 -6.52
C THR A 18 6.44 -1.69 -7.27
N VAL A 19 5.77 -1.61 -8.42
CA VAL A 19 5.73 -0.40 -9.25
C VAL A 19 4.29 0.07 -9.28
N GLY A 20 4.06 1.26 -8.72
CA GLY A 20 2.78 1.96 -8.84
C GLY A 20 2.66 2.72 -10.16
N PRO A 21 1.47 3.22 -10.49
CA PRO A 21 1.24 4.03 -11.68
C PRO A 21 1.94 5.39 -11.62
N VAL A 22 2.15 6.00 -12.78
CA VAL A 22 2.30 7.44 -12.94
C VAL A 22 0.93 8.00 -13.33
N PHE A 23 0.33 8.83 -12.46
CA PHE A 23 -1.10 9.17 -12.50
C PHE A 23 -1.55 9.76 -13.85
N ASN A 24 -0.83 10.77 -14.35
CA ASN A 24 -1.18 11.46 -15.59
C ASN A 24 -0.66 10.80 -16.88
N PHE A 25 0.00 9.64 -16.78
CA PHE A 25 0.60 8.96 -17.94
C PHE A 25 -0.10 7.66 -18.29
N HIS A 26 -0.55 6.90 -17.29
CA HIS A 26 -1.28 5.66 -17.53
C HIS A 26 -2.78 5.92 -17.75
N CYS A 27 -3.42 5.14 -18.62
CA CYS A 27 -4.84 5.26 -18.91
C CYS A 27 -5.77 4.73 -17.80
N ASN A 28 -5.25 3.86 -16.94
CA ASN A 28 -5.98 3.20 -15.86
C ASN A 28 -5.15 3.16 -14.56
N PRO A 29 -4.78 4.32 -14.00
CA PRO A 29 -3.87 4.40 -12.85
C PRO A 29 -4.47 3.75 -11.60
N GLU A 30 -5.79 3.81 -11.42
CA GLU A 30 -6.49 3.17 -10.31
C GLU A 30 -6.29 1.65 -10.26
N ASP A 31 -6.50 0.96 -11.39
CA ASP A 31 -6.33 -0.49 -11.48
C ASP A 31 -4.90 -0.93 -11.24
N ILE A 32 -3.93 -0.15 -11.72
CA ILE A 32 -2.50 -0.40 -11.50
C ILE A 32 -2.16 -0.23 -10.02
N LEU A 33 -2.66 0.82 -9.36
CA LEU A 33 -2.42 1.04 -7.94
C LEU A 33 -3.06 -0.05 -7.08
N ARG A 34 -4.31 -0.42 -7.36
CA ARG A 34 -5.01 -1.53 -6.70
C ARG A 34 -4.23 -2.83 -6.87
N SER A 35 -3.77 -3.11 -8.09
CA SER A 35 -2.97 -4.30 -8.39
C SER A 35 -1.64 -4.28 -7.64
N ALA A 36 -0.98 -3.12 -7.49
CA ALA A 36 0.27 -3.00 -6.75
C ALA A 36 0.10 -3.42 -5.27
N TYR A 37 -0.94 -2.95 -4.59
CA TYR A 37 -1.26 -3.37 -3.21
C TYR A 37 -1.66 -4.85 -3.15
N LYS A 38 -2.60 -5.27 -3.99
CA LYS A 38 -3.12 -6.65 -4.02
C LYS A 38 -2.02 -7.67 -4.24
N ASN A 39 -1.10 -7.39 -5.15
CA ASN A 39 0.04 -8.25 -5.44
C ASN A 39 1.02 -8.34 -4.25
N CYS A 40 1.30 -7.23 -3.56
CA CYS A 40 2.14 -7.26 -2.37
C CYS A 40 1.51 -8.08 -1.23
N LEU A 41 0.21 -7.88 -0.99
CA LEU A 41 -0.55 -8.63 0.02
C LEU A 41 -0.61 -10.13 -0.33
N SER A 42 -0.79 -10.46 -1.61
CA SER A 42 -0.80 -11.86 -2.06
C SER A 42 0.55 -12.54 -1.83
N VAL A 43 1.67 -11.84 -2.11
CA VAL A 43 3.02 -12.34 -1.81
C VAL A 43 3.26 -12.47 -0.31
N GLY A 44 2.81 -11.49 0.49
CA GLY A 44 2.92 -11.55 1.94
C GLY A 44 2.20 -12.76 2.53
N LYS A 45 0.96 -12.99 2.10
CA LYS A 45 0.16 -14.16 2.46
C LYS A 45 0.84 -15.47 2.05
N ALA A 46 1.30 -15.58 0.81
CA ALA A 46 1.95 -16.80 0.31
C ALA A 46 3.24 -17.16 1.08
N ASN A 47 3.94 -16.15 1.59
CA ASN A 47 5.14 -16.31 2.41
C ASN A 47 4.86 -16.34 3.93
N ASN A 48 3.60 -16.44 4.35
CA ASN A 48 3.18 -16.42 5.76
C ASN A 48 3.66 -15.19 6.55
N ILE A 49 3.87 -14.05 5.87
CA ILE A 49 4.25 -12.79 6.52
C ILE A 49 3.06 -12.29 7.35
N GLN A 50 3.27 -12.09 8.65
CA GLN A 50 2.21 -11.70 9.58
C GLN A 50 2.07 -10.17 9.75
N TYR A 51 3.13 -9.42 9.45
CA TYR A 51 3.23 -7.98 9.65
C TYR A 51 3.77 -7.35 8.37
N ILE A 52 3.08 -6.34 7.84
CA ILE A 52 3.48 -5.68 6.59
C ILE A 52 3.29 -4.17 6.70
N ALA A 53 4.23 -3.41 6.13
CA ALA A 53 4.21 -1.96 6.12
C ALA A 53 4.22 -1.44 4.68
N PHE A 54 3.37 -0.45 4.39
CA PHE A 54 3.28 0.21 3.09
C PHE A 54 3.58 1.70 3.21
N PRO A 55 4.35 2.28 2.28
CA PRO A 55 4.36 3.73 2.09
C PRO A 55 3.08 4.18 1.36
N ALA A 56 2.88 5.48 1.18
CA ALA A 56 1.88 6.04 0.27
C ALA A 56 2.31 5.82 -1.21
N ILE A 57 2.08 4.62 -1.74
CA ILE A 57 2.52 4.22 -3.08
C ILE A 57 1.99 5.21 -4.14
N SER A 58 2.89 5.76 -4.96
CA SER A 58 2.62 6.73 -6.04
C SER A 58 2.25 8.16 -5.62
N CYS A 59 2.18 8.48 -4.32
CA CYS A 59 1.83 9.83 -3.83
C CYS A 59 3.05 10.78 -3.70
N GLY A 60 4.17 10.46 -4.35
CA GLY A 60 5.36 11.30 -4.42
C GLY A 60 5.56 11.85 -5.83
N VAL A 61 6.69 11.51 -6.45
CA VAL A 61 7.04 11.92 -7.84
C VAL A 61 5.95 11.55 -8.86
N SER A 62 5.27 10.43 -8.66
CA SER A 62 4.19 9.95 -9.54
C SER A 62 2.87 10.72 -9.42
N GLN A 63 2.77 11.68 -8.47
CA GLN A 63 1.69 12.66 -8.31
C GLN A 63 0.27 12.07 -8.25
N TYR A 64 0.11 10.85 -7.74
CA TYR A 64 -1.24 10.30 -7.52
C TYR A 64 -1.96 11.11 -6.43
N PRO A 65 -3.21 11.56 -6.64
CA PRO A 65 -3.99 12.28 -5.64
C PRO A 65 -4.09 11.48 -4.32
N PRO A 66 -3.65 12.04 -3.18
CA PRO A 66 -3.59 11.30 -1.92
C PRO A 66 -4.93 10.73 -1.45
N ASP A 67 -6.05 11.44 -1.65
CA ASP A 67 -7.38 11.01 -1.20
C ASP A 67 -7.86 9.75 -1.95
N GLU A 68 -7.69 9.73 -3.27
CA GLU A 68 -8.00 8.58 -4.12
C GLU A 68 -7.06 7.40 -3.82
N ALA A 69 -5.76 7.67 -3.69
CA ALA A 69 -4.77 6.65 -3.38
C ALA A 69 -5.02 5.99 -2.01
N ALA A 70 -5.38 6.78 -0.99
CA ALA A 70 -5.73 6.27 0.33
C ALA A 70 -6.98 5.39 0.28
N THR A 71 -8.01 5.80 -0.48
CA THR A 71 -9.22 5.01 -0.68
C THR A 71 -8.90 3.64 -1.28
N ILE A 72 -8.08 3.61 -2.33
CA ILE A 72 -7.66 2.36 -3.00
C ILE A 72 -6.83 1.50 -2.03
N ALA A 73 -5.84 2.10 -1.37
CA ALA A 73 -4.93 1.40 -0.47
C ALA A 73 -5.67 0.72 0.69
N ILE A 74 -6.50 1.48 1.40
CA ILE A 74 -7.22 1.01 2.60
C ILE A 74 -8.27 -0.02 2.20
N SER A 75 -9.04 0.22 1.14
CA SER A 75 -10.05 -0.73 0.67
C SER A 75 -9.42 -2.05 0.25
N THR A 76 -8.30 -2.00 -0.48
CA THR A 76 -7.57 -3.22 -0.89
C THR A 76 -7.01 -3.96 0.32
N VAL A 77 -6.45 -3.26 1.32
CA VAL A 77 -5.95 -3.89 2.54
C VAL A 77 -7.09 -4.53 3.35
N LYS A 78 -8.27 -3.89 3.41
CA LYS A 78 -9.45 -4.41 4.11
C LYS A 78 -9.88 -5.77 3.57
N GLU A 79 -9.75 -6.02 2.27
CA GLU A 79 -10.03 -7.33 1.65
C GLU A 79 -9.11 -8.47 2.18
N PHE A 80 -7.93 -8.13 2.71
CA PHE A 80 -6.94 -9.06 3.25
C PHE A 80 -6.85 -9.02 4.78
N ALA A 81 -7.83 -8.42 5.47
CA ALA A 81 -7.75 -8.15 6.91
C ALA A 81 -7.53 -9.41 7.78
N ASN A 82 -7.98 -10.59 7.33
CA ASN A 82 -7.82 -11.84 8.07
C ASN A 82 -6.50 -12.57 7.75
N ASP A 83 -5.73 -12.10 6.78
CA ASP A 83 -4.48 -12.74 6.34
C ASP A 83 -3.23 -12.22 7.07
N PHE A 84 -3.36 -11.08 7.76
CA PHE A 84 -2.27 -10.40 8.46
C PHE A 84 -2.68 -10.07 9.90
N LYS A 85 -1.72 -10.09 10.83
CA LYS A 85 -1.95 -9.59 12.19
C LYS A 85 -2.03 -8.08 12.21
N GLU A 86 -1.13 -7.41 11.49
CA GLU A 86 -1.12 -5.96 11.39
C GLU A 86 -0.64 -5.50 10.01
N VAL A 87 -1.29 -4.45 9.50
CA VAL A 87 -0.88 -3.73 8.30
C VAL A 87 -0.66 -2.27 8.67
N HIS A 88 0.55 -1.76 8.44
CA HIS A 88 0.95 -0.40 8.80
C HIS A 88 1.05 0.47 7.55
N PHE A 89 0.50 1.68 7.59
CA PHE A 89 0.79 2.71 6.60
C PHE A 89 1.83 3.68 7.18
N ILE A 90 3.04 3.69 6.60
CA ILE A 90 4.15 4.54 7.03
C ILE A 90 4.15 5.80 6.15
N LEU A 91 3.64 6.89 6.70
CA LEU A 91 3.33 8.11 5.97
C LEU A 91 4.30 9.22 6.39
N PHE A 92 5.02 9.77 5.42
CA PHE A 92 6.21 10.58 5.70
C PHE A 92 5.89 12.02 6.15
N THR A 93 4.74 12.56 5.77
CA THR A 93 4.33 13.94 6.10
C THR A 93 2.98 13.94 6.80
N ASP A 94 2.76 14.96 7.64
CA ASP A 94 1.50 15.14 8.37
C ASP A 94 0.30 15.28 7.42
N ASP A 95 0.47 15.95 6.28
CA ASP A 95 -0.61 16.11 5.29
C ASP A 95 -1.08 14.77 4.73
N ILE A 96 -0.14 13.90 4.33
CA ILE A 96 -0.46 12.56 3.83
C ILE A 96 -1.02 11.70 4.96
N TYR A 97 -0.45 11.79 6.16
CA TYR A 97 -0.96 11.11 7.35
C TYR A 97 -2.42 11.46 7.64
N ASN A 98 -2.76 12.75 7.62
CA ASN A 98 -4.11 13.23 7.89
C ASN A 98 -5.13 12.75 6.86
N VAL A 99 -4.76 12.69 5.58
CA VAL A 99 -5.60 12.13 4.51
C VAL A 99 -5.89 10.65 4.77
N TRP A 100 -4.86 9.85 5.03
CA TRP A 100 -5.04 8.42 5.34
C TRP A 100 -5.85 8.19 6.61
N LEU A 101 -5.60 8.96 7.67
CA LEU A 101 -6.33 8.85 8.93
C LEU A 101 -7.82 9.15 8.73
N LYS A 102 -8.13 10.21 7.98
CA LYS A 102 -9.52 10.55 7.62
C LYS A 102 -10.17 9.40 6.86
N LYS A 103 -9.52 8.88 5.81
CA LYS A 103 -10.05 7.78 5.00
C LYS A 103 -10.19 6.46 5.76
N ALA A 104 -9.26 6.16 6.66
CA ALA A 104 -9.34 4.97 7.49
C ALA A 104 -10.56 5.02 8.43
N LYS A 105 -10.85 6.18 9.02
CA LYS A 105 -12.06 6.37 9.83
C LYS A 105 -13.33 6.16 9.00
N GLU A 106 -13.39 6.72 7.79
CA GLU A 106 -14.53 6.56 6.89
C GLU A 106 -14.76 5.10 6.45
N LEU A 107 -13.69 4.36 6.15
CA LEU A 107 -13.80 3.03 5.53
C LEU A 107 -13.80 1.86 6.52
N LEU A 108 -13.27 2.05 7.73
CA LEU A 108 -13.11 0.98 8.73
C LEU A 108 -14.05 1.12 9.93
N GLN A 109 -14.62 2.29 10.18
CA GLN A 109 -15.55 2.53 11.29
C GLN A 109 -17.02 2.62 10.84
N GLY A 110 -17.30 2.21 9.59
CA GLY A 110 -18.65 2.06 9.04
C GLY A 110 -19.13 0.62 9.06
#